data_AF-A0A954N607-F1
#
_entry.id   AF-A0A954N607-F1
#
_cell.length_a   1.000
_cell.length_b   1.000
_cell.length_c   1.000
_cell.angle_alpha   90.00
_cell.angle_beta   90.00
_cell.angle_gamma   90.00
#
_symmetry.space_group_name_H-M   'P 1'
#
loop_
_entity.id
_entity.type
_entity.pdbx_description
1 polymer ?
#
loop_
_entity_poly.entity_id
_entity_poly.type
_entity_poly.pdbx_seq_one_letter_code
_entity_poly.pdbx_strand_id
1 'polypeptide(L)'
;NVGGVLFFTADDGLHGRELWRTDGTSVGTVMVEDLSLGSTSSTPSLLTPLGNQLLFIANDDVHGRELWITDNSPLPEHNNAPELNIAGNPILTPIPEDLRVSRNRGTLVRDILASMAPNGGITDIDPNAKQGMAIIGANQTSGIWQYSTNKKTWHDFGSTSTSSALLLASDSKTRIRFLPNPDFAGKPGFTFVAWDQTEGANGSYIPATIRGGTSSLSYQPENAFITVTQVNDSPSVSTASVVNFDAISKTISNQANIGLRVNQMYDRFIGAGGGFYDADGVTRGVALVGIDNQNGHWQYSLDAAATWIDIPIVKAKRAFLLNATSRIRFVPNSDFTGTSTISFAIWDTTSESNASFANVLSKSRTSPFSSTRITAAINVI
;
A
#
# COMPACT_ATOMS: atom_id res chain seq x y z
N ASN A 1 18.95 4.76 -44.91
CA ASN A 1 17.80 4.25 -44.14
C ASN A 1 16.59 4.33 -45.07
N VAL A 2 15.85 3.22 -45.23
CA VAL A 2 14.65 3.10 -46.06
C VAL A 2 13.54 2.60 -45.14
N GLY A 3 12.51 3.41 -44.91
CA GLY A 3 11.37 3.00 -44.07
C GLY A 3 11.71 2.60 -42.63
N GLY A 4 12.77 3.13 -42.02
CA GLY A 4 13.24 2.77 -40.68
C GLY A 4 14.37 1.74 -40.67
N VAL A 5 14.60 1.02 -41.78
CA VAL A 5 15.62 -0.03 -41.89
C VAL A 5 16.91 0.53 -42.48
N LEU A 6 18.05 0.19 -41.88
CA LEU A 6 19.37 0.45 -42.44
C LEU A 6 19.82 -0.74 -43.29
N PHE A 7 20.15 -0.48 -44.56
CA PHE A 7 20.79 -1.45 -45.45
C PHE A 7 22.28 -1.17 -45.54
N PHE A 8 23.10 -2.22 -45.51
CA PHE A 8 24.54 -2.15 -45.56
C PHE A 8 25.12 -3.44 -46.16
N THR A 9 26.40 -3.45 -46.50
CA THR A 9 27.09 -4.66 -46.96
C THR A 9 27.97 -5.22 -45.86
N ALA A 10 27.92 -6.52 -45.63
CA ALA A 10 28.74 -7.20 -44.64
C ALA A 10 29.11 -8.61 -45.09
N ASP A 11 30.17 -9.15 -44.49
CA ASP A 11 30.68 -10.50 -44.71
C ASP A 11 30.72 -11.21 -43.36
N ASP A 12 29.97 -12.31 -43.24
CA ASP A 12 29.87 -13.13 -42.02
C ASP A 12 30.91 -14.25 -41.96
N GLY A 13 31.79 -14.34 -42.97
CA GLY A 13 32.80 -15.38 -43.12
C GLY A 13 32.27 -16.72 -43.65
N LEU A 14 30.97 -16.83 -43.93
CA LEU A 14 30.31 -18.02 -44.47
C LEU A 14 29.81 -17.78 -45.90
N HIS A 15 29.20 -16.61 -46.14
CA HIS A 15 28.50 -16.29 -47.38
C HIS A 15 29.20 -15.21 -48.22
N GLY A 16 30.42 -14.83 -47.85
CA GLY A 16 31.09 -13.69 -48.47
C GLY A 16 30.34 -12.36 -48.22
N ARG A 17 30.70 -11.32 -48.98
CA ARG A 17 30.09 -9.98 -48.84
C ARG A 17 28.75 -9.88 -49.56
N GLU A 18 27.69 -9.88 -48.75
CA GLU A 18 26.30 -9.80 -49.18
C GLU A 18 25.58 -8.52 -48.74
N LEU A 19 24.32 -8.38 -49.13
CA LEU A 19 23.45 -7.29 -48.68
C LEU A 19 22.80 -7.67 -47.35
N TRP A 20 22.94 -6.80 -46.37
CA TRP A 20 22.39 -6.95 -45.03
C TRP A 20 21.44 -5.80 -44.72
N ARG A 21 20.51 -6.07 -43.81
CA ARG A 21 19.58 -5.09 -43.27
C ARG A 21 19.51 -5.18 -41.75
N THR A 22 19.25 -4.05 -41.10
CA THR A 22 19.09 -3.96 -39.64
C THR A 22 18.05 -2.91 -39.26
N ASP A 23 17.27 -3.22 -38.23
CA ASP A 23 16.42 -2.27 -37.49
C ASP A 23 17.15 -1.63 -36.29
N GLY A 24 18.43 -1.98 -36.08
CA GLY A 24 19.23 -1.55 -34.93
C GLY A 24 19.34 -2.61 -33.82
N THR A 25 18.68 -3.76 -33.96
CA THR A 25 18.79 -4.90 -33.03
C THR A 25 19.71 -5.99 -33.57
N SER A 26 20.26 -6.83 -32.68
CA SER A 26 21.11 -7.96 -33.10
C SER A 26 20.34 -9.03 -33.88
N VAL A 27 19.03 -9.19 -33.62
CA VAL A 27 18.20 -10.22 -34.27
C VAL A 27 17.63 -9.71 -35.60
N GLY A 28 17.22 -8.44 -35.67
CA GLY A 28 16.81 -7.79 -36.91
C GLY A 28 17.98 -7.48 -37.86
N THR A 29 19.23 -7.75 -37.43
CA THR A 29 20.41 -7.70 -38.30
C THR A 29 20.56 -9.01 -39.06
N VAL A 30 20.00 -9.05 -40.27
CA VAL A 30 19.95 -10.26 -41.10
C VAL A 30 20.44 -9.97 -42.51
N MET A 31 20.97 -11.00 -43.16
CA MET A 31 21.19 -10.99 -44.60
C MET A 31 19.85 -10.87 -45.32
N VAL A 32 19.79 -10.07 -46.38
CA VAL A 32 18.59 -9.94 -47.19
C VAL A 32 18.36 -11.24 -47.96
N GLU A 33 19.38 -11.68 -48.69
CA GLU A 33 19.43 -12.92 -49.46
C GLU A 33 20.89 -13.27 -49.76
N ASP A 34 21.22 -14.56 -49.84
CA ASP A 34 22.50 -15.04 -50.36
C ASP A 34 22.42 -15.12 -51.89
N LEU A 35 22.85 -14.05 -52.56
CA LEU A 35 22.76 -13.94 -54.02
C LEU A 35 23.85 -14.77 -54.71
N SER A 36 25.04 -14.82 -54.13
CA SER A 36 26.21 -15.57 -54.63
C SER A 36 26.46 -16.78 -53.74
N LEU A 37 25.75 -17.88 -54.04
CA LEU A 37 25.69 -19.06 -53.17
C LEU A 37 27.05 -19.51 -52.60
N GLY A 38 27.10 -19.69 -51.28
CA GLY A 38 28.28 -20.15 -50.55
C GLY A 38 29.24 -18.99 -50.25
N SER A 39 30.54 -19.25 -50.15
CA SER A 39 31.50 -18.22 -49.70
C SER A 39 31.87 -17.16 -50.75
N THR A 40 31.13 -17.08 -51.86
CA THR A 40 31.40 -16.12 -52.94
C THR A 40 30.69 -14.81 -52.62
N SER A 41 31.28 -13.67 -52.96
CA SER A 41 30.64 -12.37 -52.70
C SER A 41 29.84 -11.89 -53.90
N SER A 42 28.58 -11.52 -53.70
CA SER A 42 27.75 -10.86 -54.72
C SER A 42 28.16 -9.41 -54.98
N THR A 43 29.00 -8.84 -54.10
CA THR A 43 29.53 -7.47 -54.16
C THR A 43 28.48 -6.37 -54.34
N PRO A 44 27.46 -6.28 -53.44
CA PRO A 44 26.42 -5.26 -53.57
C PRO A 44 27.01 -3.84 -53.54
N SER A 45 26.53 -2.98 -54.42
CA SER A 45 27.03 -1.62 -54.59
C SER A 45 25.93 -0.67 -55.04
N LEU A 46 26.18 0.64 -54.95
CA LEU A 46 25.22 1.69 -55.33
C LEU A 46 23.85 1.56 -54.64
N LEU A 47 23.86 1.27 -53.33
CA LEU A 47 22.65 1.18 -52.50
C LEU A 47 21.87 2.50 -52.56
N THR A 48 20.75 2.50 -53.28
CA THR A 48 19.98 3.70 -53.63
C THR A 48 18.53 3.54 -53.17
N PRO A 49 18.04 4.36 -52.23
CA PRO A 49 16.65 4.36 -51.82
C PRO A 49 15.69 4.67 -52.98
N LEU A 50 14.62 3.88 -53.13
CA LEU A 50 13.50 4.12 -54.04
C LEU A 50 12.17 3.92 -53.30
N GLY A 51 11.62 5.00 -52.74
CA GLY A 51 10.44 4.92 -51.88
C GLY A 51 10.74 4.08 -50.63
N ASN A 52 9.99 2.99 -50.44
CA ASN A 52 10.19 2.02 -49.34
C ASN A 52 11.08 0.83 -49.73
N GLN A 53 11.68 0.83 -50.93
CA GLN A 53 12.58 -0.22 -51.41
C GLN A 53 14.01 0.30 -51.56
N LEU A 54 14.96 -0.61 -51.73
CA LEU A 54 16.35 -0.31 -52.07
C LEU A 54 16.68 -0.89 -53.46
N LEU A 55 17.20 -0.04 -54.35
CA LEU A 55 17.88 -0.45 -55.57
C LEU A 55 19.36 -0.67 -55.28
N PHE A 56 19.96 -1.71 -55.84
CA PHE A 56 21.39 -1.97 -55.72
C PHE A 56 21.90 -2.76 -56.91
N ILE A 57 23.22 -2.76 -57.12
CA ILE A 57 23.87 -3.58 -58.15
C ILE A 57 24.66 -4.69 -57.48
N ALA A 58 24.42 -5.93 -57.89
CA ALA A 58 25.09 -7.14 -57.39
C ALA A 58 25.26 -8.17 -58.52
N ASN A 59 26.07 -9.20 -58.28
CA ASN A 59 26.26 -10.35 -59.17
C ASN A 59 25.73 -11.61 -58.47
N ASP A 60 24.94 -12.43 -59.17
CA ASP A 60 24.35 -13.68 -58.65
C ASP A 60 25.09 -14.94 -59.13
N ASP A 61 26.26 -14.76 -59.75
CA ASP A 61 27.08 -15.80 -60.38
C ASP A 61 26.42 -16.57 -61.53
N VAL A 62 25.21 -16.18 -61.96
CA VAL A 62 24.47 -16.80 -63.06
C VAL A 62 24.31 -15.83 -64.23
N HIS A 63 23.83 -14.62 -63.96
CA HIS A 63 23.50 -13.60 -64.96
C HIS A 63 24.54 -12.47 -65.01
N GLY A 64 25.48 -12.44 -64.06
CA GLY A 64 26.50 -11.41 -63.96
C GLY A 64 26.00 -10.21 -63.16
N ARG A 65 26.67 -9.06 -63.34
CA ARG A 65 26.37 -7.85 -62.54
C ARG A 65 25.15 -7.10 -63.08
N GLU A 66 24.07 -7.10 -62.31
CA GLU A 66 22.74 -6.59 -62.71
C GLU A 66 22.12 -5.65 -61.66
N LEU A 67 21.04 -4.96 -62.03
CA LEU A 67 20.27 -4.10 -61.13
C LEU A 67 19.21 -4.91 -60.39
N TRP A 68 19.25 -4.86 -59.07
CA TRP A 68 18.34 -5.53 -58.16
C TRP A 68 17.48 -4.52 -57.39
N ILE A 69 16.30 -4.96 -56.96
CA ILE A 69 15.43 -4.24 -56.04
C ILE A 69 15.06 -5.17 -54.90
N THR A 70 15.16 -4.69 -53.66
CA THR A 70 14.71 -5.46 -52.50
C THR A 70 13.21 -5.67 -52.56
N ASP A 71 12.75 -6.89 -52.30
CA ASP A 71 11.35 -7.09 -51.99
C ASP A 71 11.01 -6.37 -50.67
N ASN A 72 9.78 -5.87 -50.53
CA ASN A 72 9.34 -5.25 -49.27
C ASN A 72 9.06 -6.32 -48.20
N SER A 73 9.76 -7.46 -48.23
CA SER A 73 9.57 -8.52 -47.25
C SER A 73 9.84 -7.94 -45.86
N PRO A 74 8.87 -8.02 -44.93
CA PRO A 74 9.08 -7.47 -43.59
C PRO A 74 10.32 -8.12 -42.97
N LEU A 75 11.02 -7.40 -42.10
CA LEU A 75 11.90 -8.06 -41.13
C LEU A 75 11.05 -9.09 -40.37
N PRO A 76 11.63 -10.21 -39.90
CA PRO A 76 10.86 -11.09 -39.03
C PRO A 76 10.29 -10.22 -37.90
N GLU A 77 8.98 -10.30 -37.63
CA GLU A 77 8.39 -9.54 -36.52
C GLU A 77 9.15 -9.92 -35.24
N HIS A 78 9.99 -9.01 -34.77
CA HIS A 78 10.75 -9.18 -33.54
C HIS A 78 10.14 -8.26 -32.51
N ASN A 79 9.70 -8.87 -31.42
CA ASN A 79 9.31 -8.13 -30.25
C ASN A 79 10.50 -7.30 -29.76
N ASN A 80 10.27 -6.04 -29.47
CA ASN A 80 11.20 -5.17 -28.77
C ASN A 80 10.69 -4.96 -27.35
N ALA A 81 11.59 -5.14 -26.38
CA ALA A 81 11.20 -4.98 -24.99
C ALA A 81 10.68 -3.56 -24.70
N PRO A 82 9.60 -3.44 -23.91
CA PRO A 82 9.06 -2.14 -23.55
C PRO A 82 10.05 -1.37 -22.66
N GLU A 83 9.91 -0.05 -22.66
CA GLU A 83 10.66 0.83 -21.77
C GLU A 83 9.71 1.53 -20.78
N LEU A 84 10.14 1.60 -19.51
CA LEU A 84 9.46 2.43 -18.52
C LEU A 84 9.89 3.89 -18.73
N ASN A 85 8.94 4.74 -19.10
CA ASN A 85 9.14 6.17 -19.26
C ASN A 85 8.52 6.92 -18.07
N ILE A 86 9.32 7.07 -17.02
CA ILE A 86 8.85 7.50 -15.71
C ILE A 86 9.06 9.00 -15.54
N ALA A 87 7.96 9.76 -15.56
CA ALA A 87 7.96 11.19 -15.22
C ALA A 87 7.44 11.46 -13.80
N GLY A 88 6.84 10.45 -13.15
CA GLY A 88 6.27 10.48 -11.81
C GLY A 88 6.12 9.09 -11.21
N ASN A 89 5.72 9.02 -9.94
CA ASN A 89 5.65 7.75 -9.21
C ASN A 89 4.35 6.98 -9.53
N PRO A 90 4.37 5.63 -9.54
CA PRO A 90 3.14 4.85 -9.64
C PRO A 90 2.22 5.08 -8.42
N ILE A 91 0.97 5.42 -8.66
CA ILE A 91 -0.01 5.75 -7.62
C ILE A 91 -1.08 4.66 -7.53
N LEU A 92 -1.24 4.11 -6.33
CA LEU A 92 -2.41 3.32 -5.96
C LEU A 92 -3.37 4.16 -5.11
N THR A 93 -4.66 3.89 -5.24
CA THR A 93 -5.68 4.55 -4.40
C THR A 93 -5.45 4.20 -2.93
N PRO A 94 -5.24 5.19 -2.04
CA PRO A 94 -5.09 4.93 -0.61
C PRO A 94 -6.32 4.24 -0.01
N ILE A 95 -6.11 3.43 1.03
CA ILE A 95 -7.18 2.71 1.73
C ILE A 95 -7.06 2.91 3.24
N PRO A 96 -8.17 2.93 4.00
CA PRO A 96 -8.10 2.77 5.45
C PRO A 96 -7.74 1.34 5.82
N GLU A 97 -7.03 1.14 6.93
CA GLU A 97 -6.66 -0.20 7.42
C GLU A 97 -7.88 -1.10 7.70
N ASP A 98 -8.98 -0.47 8.11
CA ASP A 98 -10.24 -1.13 8.47
C ASP A 98 -11.20 -1.28 7.26
N LEU A 99 -10.66 -1.17 6.03
CA LEU A 99 -11.45 -1.26 4.80
C LEU A 99 -12.00 -2.67 4.61
N ARG A 100 -13.33 -2.81 4.70
CA ARG A 100 -14.03 -4.06 4.37
C ARG A 100 -13.66 -4.55 2.97
N VAL A 101 -13.27 -5.83 2.87
CA VAL A 101 -12.87 -6.50 1.61
C VAL A 101 -13.93 -6.35 0.51
N SER A 102 -15.22 -6.36 0.86
CA SER A 102 -16.34 -6.19 -0.10
C SER A 102 -16.43 -4.78 -0.70
N ARG A 103 -15.83 -3.78 -0.05
CA ARG A 103 -15.73 -2.40 -0.55
C ARG A 103 -14.38 -2.10 -1.20
N ASN A 104 -13.40 -2.98 -1.04
CA ASN A 104 -12.08 -2.82 -1.66
C ASN A 104 -12.12 -3.23 -3.15
N ARG A 105 -12.28 -2.22 -4.01
CA ARG A 105 -12.37 -2.38 -5.47
C ARG A 105 -11.00 -2.43 -6.16
N GLY A 106 -9.91 -2.20 -5.43
CA GLY A 106 -8.56 -2.06 -5.98
C GLY A 106 -8.38 -0.92 -6.98
N THR A 107 -7.15 -0.74 -7.44
CA THR A 107 -6.75 0.22 -8.47
C THR A 107 -6.58 -0.52 -9.81
N LEU A 108 -7.02 0.06 -10.92
CA LEU A 108 -6.78 -0.53 -12.25
C LEU A 108 -5.30 -0.45 -12.59
N VAL A 109 -4.75 -1.49 -13.22
CA VAL A 109 -3.36 -1.52 -13.69
C VAL A 109 -3.08 -0.35 -14.63
N ARG A 110 -4.00 -0.07 -15.57
CA ARG A 110 -3.86 1.07 -16.47
C ARG A 110 -3.82 2.42 -15.75
N ASP A 111 -4.51 2.56 -14.63
CA ASP A 111 -4.57 3.84 -13.90
C ASP A 111 -3.27 4.03 -13.09
N ILE A 112 -2.68 2.93 -12.57
CA ILE A 112 -1.34 2.94 -11.95
C ILE A 112 -0.31 3.38 -12.98
N LEU A 113 -0.33 2.78 -14.17
CA LEU A 113 0.62 3.08 -15.25
C LEU A 113 0.46 4.53 -15.77
N ALA A 114 -0.78 4.98 -15.97
CA ALA A 114 -1.09 6.36 -16.38
C ALA A 114 -0.70 7.43 -15.35
N SER A 115 -0.53 7.05 -14.08
CA SER A 115 -0.03 7.99 -13.06
C SER A 115 1.46 8.32 -13.19
N MET A 116 2.24 7.47 -13.88
CA MET A 116 3.68 7.66 -14.05
C MET A 116 4.03 8.63 -15.18
N ALA A 117 3.20 8.68 -16.22
CA ALA A 117 3.33 9.65 -17.32
C ALA A 117 2.00 9.75 -18.11
N PRO A 118 1.73 10.89 -18.79
CA PRO A 118 0.49 11.12 -19.54
C PRO A 118 0.11 10.03 -20.57
N ASN A 119 1.11 9.29 -21.08
CA ASN A 119 0.92 8.24 -22.09
C ASN A 119 0.96 6.80 -21.51
N GLY A 120 0.72 6.63 -20.20
CA GLY A 120 0.71 5.30 -19.58
C GLY A 120 2.06 4.82 -19.06
N GLY A 121 3.09 5.67 -19.01
CA GLY A 121 4.40 5.37 -18.40
C GLY A 121 5.20 4.25 -19.06
N ILE A 122 4.72 3.66 -20.15
CA ILE A 122 5.38 2.61 -20.92
C ILE A 122 5.41 3.03 -22.39
N THR A 123 6.59 2.98 -22.99
CA THR A 123 6.78 3.16 -24.43
C THR A 123 7.28 1.87 -25.03
N ASP A 124 6.87 1.62 -26.26
CA ASP A 124 7.27 0.45 -27.02
C ASP A 124 7.47 0.87 -28.49
N ILE A 125 8.48 0.31 -29.13
CA ILE A 125 8.76 0.57 -30.55
C ILE A 125 7.86 -0.28 -31.45
N ASP A 126 7.29 -1.37 -30.92
CA ASP A 126 6.36 -2.22 -31.65
C ASP A 126 4.98 -1.54 -31.80
N PRO A 127 4.49 -1.33 -33.04
CA PRO A 127 3.27 -0.55 -33.30
C PRO A 127 1.99 -1.08 -32.63
N ASN A 128 1.96 -2.36 -32.26
CA ASN A 128 0.80 -3.06 -31.70
C ASN A 128 1.03 -3.58 -30.27
N ALA A 129 2.17 -3.23 -29.65
CA ALA A 129 2.46 -3.64 -28.28
C ALA A 129 1.37 -3.16 -27.32
N LYS A 130 0.93 -4.06 -26.44
CA LYS A 130 -0.07 -3.74 -25.43
C LYS A 130 0.62 -3.50 -24.11
N GLN A 131 0.31 -2.40 -23.45
CA GLN A 131 0.93 -2.10 -22.17
C GLN A 131 0.48 -3.06 -21.06
N GLY A 132 1.36 -3.32 -20.10
CA GLY A 132 1.11 -4.17 -18.95
C GLY A 132 2.27 -4.08 -17.96
N MET A 133 2.17 -4.82 -16.87
CA MET A 133 3.23 -4.95 -15.89
C MET A 133 3.44 -6.41 -15.49
N ALA A 134 4.68 -6.78 -15.22
CA ALA A 134 5.03 -8.04 -14.61
C ALA A 134 5.53 -7.81 -13.18
N ILE A 135 4.81 -8.34 -12.18
CA ILE A 135 5.18 -8.19 -10.77
C ILE A 135 6.29 -9.18 -10.43
N ILE A 136 7.46 -8.67 -10.07
CA ILE A 136 8.67 -9.46 -9.79
C ILE A 136 9.02 -9.52 -8.29
N GLY A 137 8.20 -8.92 -7.43
CA GLY A 137 8.34 -8.98 -5.98
C GLY A 137 7.25 -8.19 -5.28
N ALA A 138 6.83 -8.61 -4.09
CA ALA A 138 5.84 -7.88 -3.29
C ALA A 138 6.10 -8.07 -1.79
N ASN A 139 5.95 -7.00 -1.01
CA ASN A 139 5.97 -7.10 0.44
C ASN A 139 4.63 -7.69 0.91
N GLN A 140 4.69 -8.90 1.48
CA GLN A 140 3.53 -9.62 2.03
C GLN A 140 3.57 -9.75 3.56
N THR A 141 4.49 -9.08 4.26
CA THR A 141 4.58 -9.18 5.74
C THR A 141 3.47 -8.39 6.43
N SER A 142 2.99 -7.33 5.78
CA SER A 142 2.02 -6.38 6.34
C SER A 142 0.60 -6.60 5.84
N GLY A 143 0.36 -7.66 5.06
CA GLY A 143 -0.92 -7.94 4.42
C GLY A 143 -0.75 -8.72 3.12
N ILE A 144 -1.86 -8.93 2.42
CA ILE A 144 -1.94 -9.76 1.22
C ILE A 144 -2.19 -8.89 -0.01
N TRP A 145 -1.32 -9.02 -1.02
CA TRP A 145 -1.56 -8.44 -2.34
C TRP A 145 -2.42 -9.37 -3.19
N GLN A 146 -3.42 -8.81 -3.86
CA GLN A 146 -4.32 -9.54 -4.73
C GLN A 146 -4.51 -8.83 -6.07
N TYR A 147 -4.76 -9.62 -7.11
CA TYR A 147 -5.15 -9.14 -8.43
C TYR A 147 -6.50 -9.71 -8.87
N SER A 148 -7.11 -9.06 -9.85
CA SER A 148 -8.29 -9.56 -10.55
C SER A 148 -8.17 -9.23 -12.02
N THR A 149 -8.43 -10.18 -12.91
CA THR A 149 -8.45 -9.95 -14.38
C THR A 149 -9.87 -9.71 -14.92
N ASN A 150 -10.90 -9.84 -14.07
CA ASN A 150 -12.31 -9.79 -14.47
C ASN A 150 -13.18 -8.86 -13.59
N LYS A 151 -12.57 -8.11 -12.65
CA LYS A 151 -13.21 -7.25 -11.63
C LYS A 151 -14.07 -7.96 -10.57
N LYS A 152 -14.18 -9.29 -10.63
CA LYS A 152 -15.09 -10.09 -9.79
C LYS A 152 -14.34 -11.06 -8.89
N THR A 153 -13.49 -11.88 -9.48
CA THR A 153 -12.67 -12.88 -8.80
C THR A 153 -11.33 -12.29 -8.45
N TRP A 154 -10.90 -12.45 -7.20
CA TRP A 154 -9.61 -12.00 -6.71
C TRP A 154 -8.71 -13.18 -6.42
N HIS A 155 -7.45 -13.06 -6.79
CA HIS A 155 -6.41 -14.06 -6.61
C HIS A 155 -5.23 -13.41 -5.90
N ASP A 156 -4.56 -14.16 -5.03
CA ASP A 156 -3.34 -13.68 -4.38
C ASP A 156 -2.20 -13.57 -5.40
N PHE A 157 -1.29 -12.62 -5.17
CA PHE A 157 -0.05 -12.51 -5.96
C PHE A 157 0.81 -13.78 -5.86
N GLY A 158 0.65 -14.57 -4.79
CA GLY A 158 1.51 -15.72 -4.52
C GLY A 158 2.98 -15.32 -4.33
N SER A 159 3.91 -16.23 -4.58
CA SER A 159 5.35 -15.99 -4.41
C SER A 159 5.99 -15.34 -5.64
N THR A 160 5.64 -14.08 -5.93
CA THR A 160 6.23 -13.33 -7.05
C THR A 160 7.73 -13.12 -6.85
N SER A 161 8.51 -13.41 -7.88
CA SER A 161 9.97 -13.21 -7.93
C SER A 161 10.43 -12.99 -9.37
N THR A 162 11.72 -12.74 -9.61
CA THR A 162 12.28 -12.75 -10.97
C THR A 162 12.17 -14.11 -11.66
N SER A 163 12.00 -15.21 -10.92
CA SER A 163 11.81 -16.54 -11.51
C SER A 163 10.33 -16.91 -11.72
N SER A 164 9.41 -16.09 -11.20
CA SER A 164 7.96 -16.30 -11.28
C SER A 164 7.26 -14.96 -11.19
N ALA A 165 7.26 -14.22 -12.30
CA ALA A 165 6.69 -12.89 -12.39
C ALA A 165 5.21 -12.97 -12.81
N LEU A 166 4.33 -12.32 -12.05
CA LEU A 166 2.89 -12.28 -12.34
C LEU A 166 2.58 -11.24 -13.41
N LEU A 167 2.01 -11.65 -14.53
CA LEU A 167 1.66 -10.77 -15.65
C LEU A 167 0.28 -10.15 -15.47
N LEU A 168 0.19 -8.82 -15.56
CA LEU A 168 -1.06 -8.06 -15.41
C LEU A 168 -1.21 -7.04 -16.54
N ALA A 169 -2.28 -7.18 -17.32
CA ALA A 169 -2.52 -6.35 -18.49
C ALA A 169 -3.01 -4.93 -18.12
N SER A 170 -2.57 -3.92 -18.86
CA SER A 170 -3.12 -2.56 -18.80
C SER A 170 -4.45 -2.51 -19.58
N ASP A 171 -5.52 -3.00 -18.98
CA ASP A 171 -6.85 -3.04 -19.62
C ASP A 171 -7.94 -2.43 -18.73
N SER A 172 -9.18 -2.50 -19.21
CA SER A 172 -10.33 -1.94 -18.48
C SER A 172 -10.77 -2.77 -17.27
N LYS A 173 -10.19 -3.96 -17.03
CA LYS A 173 -10.65 -4.97 -16.06
C LYS A 173 -9.64 -5.30 -14.98
N THR A 174 -8.35 -5.26 -15.30
CA THR A 174 -7.28 -5.80 -14.49
C THR A 174 -6.96 -4.85 -13.35
N ARG A 175 -7.01 -5.36 -12.12
CA ARG A 175 -6.94 -4.57 -10.89
C ARG A 175 -5.99 -5.21 -9.90
N ILE A 176 -5.35 -4.35 -9.11
CA ILE A 176 -4.53 -4.73 -7.96
C ILE A 176 -5.18 -4.15 -6.70
N ARG A 177 -5.20 -4.92 -5.61
CA ARG A 177 -5.57 -4.42 -4.28
C ARG A 177 -4.65 -4.99 -3.22
N PHE A 178 -4.59 -4.29 -2.10
CA PHE A 178 -3.95 -4.76 -0.89
C PHE A 178 -4.99 -4.99 0.19
N LEU A 179 -4.85 -6.10 0.92
CA LEU A 179 -5.61 -6.41 2.13
C LEU A 179 -4.64 -6.31 3.31
N PRO A 180 -4.67 -5.20 4.06
CA PRO A 180 -3.77 -5.03 5.20
C PRO A 180 -4.05 -6.08 6.27
N ASN A 181 -3.00 -6.48 7.00
CA ASN A 181 -3.18 -7.19 8.26
C ASN A 181 -4.02 -6.33 9.21
N PRO A 182 -4.71 -6.94 10.20
CA PRO A 182 -5.38 -6.17 11.24
C PRO A 182 -4.46 -5.11 11.84
N ASP A 183 -4.99 -3.89 11.99
CA ASP A 183 -4.36 -2.77 12.69
C ASP A 183 -3.03 -2.29 12.07
N PHE A 184 -2.83 -2.59 10.78
CA PHE A 184 -1.66 -2.14 10.03
C PHE A 184 -1.93 -0.83 9.31
N ALA A 185 -1.24 0.22 9.74
CA ALA A 185 -1.05 1.47 8.99
C ALA A 185 0.38 1.54 8.42
N GLY A 186 0.52 1.97 7.16
CA GLY A 186 1.84 2.05 6.52
C GLY A 186 1.81 2.16 5.00
N LYS A 187 2.96 1.88 4.37
CA LYS A 187 3.15 1.99 2.92
C LYS A 187 3.72 0.70 2.31
N PRO A 188 2.94 -0.39 2.26
CA PRO A 188 3.38 -1.62 1.61
C PRO A 188 3.53 -1.38 0.11
N GLY A 189 4.45 -2.11 -0.52
CA GLY A 189 4.74 -1.97 -1.94
C GLY A 189 5.07 -3.27 -2.63
N PHE A 190 5.14 -3.19 -3.95
CA PHE A 190 5.57 -4.25 -4.85
C PHE A 190 6.49 -3.69 -5.94
N THR A 191 7.32 -4.55 -6.51
CA THR A 191 8.26 -4.25 -7.59
C THR A 191 7.77 -4.89 -8.88
N PHE A 192 7.83 -4.16 -9.99
CA PHE A 192 7.39 -4.63 -11.30
C PHE A 192 8.33 -4.17 -12.42
N VAL A 193 8.18 -4.77 -13.60
CA VAL A 193 8.75 -4.31 -14.88
C VAL A 193 7.61 -4.11 -15.88
N ALA A 194 7.81 -3.33 -16.93
CA ALA A 194 6.81 -3.22 -18.01
C ALA A 194 6.71 -4.53 -18.79
N TRP A 195 5.53 -4.79 -19.36
CA TRP A 195 5.21 -5.97 -20.14
C TRP A 195 4.41 -5.57 -21.39
N ASP A 196 4.84 -6.03 -22.57
CA ASP A 196 4.25 -5.68 -23.88
C ASP A 196 3.14 -6.66 -24.36
N GLN A 197 2.93 -7.73 -23.60
CA GLN A 197 1.97 -8.80 -23.86
C GLN A 197 2.24 -9.67 -25.09
N THR A 198 3.47 -9.70 -25.61
CA THR A 198 3.86 -10.63 -26.67
C THR A 198 4.13 -12.05 -26.17
N GLU A 199 4.50 -12.19 -24.90
CA GLU A 199 4.67 -13.48 -24.22
C GLU A 199 3.81 -13.57 -22.96
N GLY A 200 3.18 -14.73 -22.75
CA GLY A 200 2.35 -15.01 -21.58
C GLY A 200 0.94 -14.42 -21.67
N ALA A 201 0.11 -14.76 -20.68
CA ALA A 201 -1.28 -14.32 -20.61
C ALA A 201 -1.56 -13.51 -19.34
N ASN A 202 -2.56 -12.63 -19.39
CA ASN A 202 -2.98 -11.84 -18.22
C ASN A 202 -3.40 -12.77 -17.05
N GLY A 203 -2.75 -12.62 -15.90
CA GLY A 203 -2.90 -13.45 -14.70
C GLY A 203 -2.02 -14.70 -14.65
N SER A 204 -1.22 -14.95 -15.69
CA SER A 204 -0.24 -16.06 -15.70
C SER A 204 1.09 -15.63 -15.07
N TYR A 205 1.98 -16.61 -14.86
CA TYR A 205 3.33 -16.39 -14.37
C TYR A 205 4.35 -16.81 -15.41
N ILE A 206 5.39 -15.99 -15.62
CA ILE A 206 6.54 -16.32 -16.47
C ILE A 206 7.86 -16.05 -15.73
N PRO A 207 8.97 -16.72 -16.08
CA PRO A 207 10.29 -16.32 -15.61
C PRO A 207 10.68 -14.96 -16.19
N ALA A 208 11.01 -13.99 -15.35
CA ALA A 208 11.53 -12.68 -15.72
C ALA A 208 13.05 -12.59 -15.55
N THR A 209 13.76 -13.68 -15.84
CA THR A 209 15.22 -13.78 -15.74
C THR A 209 15.94 -13.15 -16.93
N ILE A 210 15.26 -13.05 -18.08
CA ILE A 210 15.70 -12.33 -19.28
C ILE A 210 14.79 -11.11 -19.44
N ARG A 211 15.39 -9.92 -19.60
CA ARG A 211 14.67 -8.64 -19.72
C ARG A 211 15.42 -7.70 -20.66
N GLY A 212 14.71 -6.82 -21.36
CA GLY A 212 15.28 -5.94 -22.39
C GLY A 212 15.53 -6.66 -23.72
N GLY A 213 16.05 -5.93 -24.71
CA GLY A 213 16.34 -6.49 -26.04
C GLY A 213 15.05 -6.93 -26.73
N THR A 214 14.89 -8.23 -26.95
CA THR A 214 13.69 -8.82 -27.57
C THR A 214 12.72 -9.48 -26.59
N SER A 215 13.00 -9.38 -25.29
CA SER A 215 12.12 -9.91 -24.23
C SER A 215 10.77 -9.19 -24.23
N SER A 216 9.72 -9.87 -23.78
CA SER A 216 8.42 -9.25 -23.51
C SER A 216 8.42 -8.24 -22.35
N LEU A 217 9.56 -8.11 -21.65
CA LEU A 217 9.70 -7.40 -20.37
C LEU A 217 10.78 -6.32 -20.42
N SER A 218 10.53 -5.17 -19.79
CA SER A 218 11.51 -4.09 -19.67
C SER A 218 12.71 -4.47 -18.80
N TYR A 219 13.88 -3.91 -19.12
CA TYR A 219 15.10 -4.18 -18.36
C TYR A 219 15.04 -3.65 -16.92
N GLN A 220 14.69 -2.36 -16.76
CA GLN A 220 14.66 -1.68 -15.47
C GLN A 220 13.37 -1.97 -14.70
N PRO A 221 13.45 -2.30 -13.40
CA PRO A 221 12.29 -2.44 -12.53
C PRO A 221 11.88 -1.11 -11.88
N GLU A 222 10.65 -1.06 -11.38
CA GLU A 222 10.08 0.06 -10.62
C GLU A 222 9.27 -0.45 -9.41
N ASN A 223 9.13 0.38 -8.37
CA ASN A 223 8.37 0.11 -7.17
C ASN A 223 7.07 0.93 -7.13
N ALA A 224 5.98 0.28 -6.77
CA ALA A 224 4.71 0.91 -6.49
C ALA A 224 4.32 0.73 -5.03
N PHE A 225 3.70 1.75 -4.43
CA PHE A 225 3.28 1.74 -3.04
C PHE A 225 1.81 2.10 -2.91
N ILE A 226 1.12 1.47 -1.97
CA ILE A 226 -0.21 1.91 -1.51
C ILE A 226 -0.06 2.55 -0.14
N THR A 227 -0.83 3.60 0.15
CA THR A 227 -0.91 4.16 1.51
C THR A 227 -2.08 3.53 2.23
N VAL A 228 -1.81 2.90 3.38
CA VAL A 228 -2.81 2.41 4.32
C VAL A 228 -2.89 3.40 5.48
N THR A 229 -4.04 4.07 5.63
CA THR A 229 -4.26 5.09 6.66
C THR A 229 -4.85 4.48 7.93
N GLN A 230 -4.33 4.89 9.07
CA GLN A 230 -4.83 4.50 10.38
C GLN A 230 -6.30 4.94 10.58
N VAL A 231 -7.08 4.11 11.23
CA VAL A 231 -8.47 4.36 11.62
C VAL A 231 -8.63 3.94 13.07
N ASN A 232 -9.11 4.86 13.91
CA ASN A 232 -9.32 4.57 15.32
C ASN A 232 -10.15 3.30 15.56
N ASP A 233 -9.74 2.48 16.52
CA ASP A 233 -10.44 1.33 17.06
C ASP A 233 -10.78 1.58 18.54
N SER A 234 -12.02 1.26 18.90
CA SER A 234 -12.55 1.55 20.21
C SER A 234 -11.82 0.75 21.28
N PRO A 235 -11.42 1.40 22.39
CA PRO A 235 -10.79 0.70 23.48
C PRO A 235 -11.78 -0.29 24.11
N SER A 236 -11.25 -1.43 24.58
CA SER A 236 -12.03 -2.51 25.18
C SER A 236 -11.40 -3.00 26.48
N VAL A 237 -12.19 -3.71 27.28
CA VAL A 237 -11.80 -4.25 28.59
C VAL A 237 -12.15 -5.71 28.73
N SER A 238 -11.27 -6.45 29.41
CA SER A 238 -11.60 -7.79 29.91
C SER A 238 -12.55 -7.73 31.11
N THR A 239 -13.21 -8.86 31.40
CA THR A 239 -14.33 -8.98 32.33
C THR A 239 -13.95 -9.12 33.81
N ALA A 240 -12.79 -8.65 34.27
CA ALA A 240 -12.35 -8.85 35.66
C ALA A 240 -12.04 -7.55 36.45
N SER A 241 -12.64 -7.51 37.65
CA SER A 241 -12.27 -6.84 38.90
C SER A 241 -12.29 -5.32 39.01
N VAL A 242 -12.94 -4.89 40.09
CA VAL A 242 -13.23 -3.50 40.47
C VAL A 242 -11.94 -2.67 40.61
N VAL A 243 -11.93 -1.46 40.04
CA VAL A 243 -10.86 -0.48 40.28
C VAL A 243 -11.17 0.25 41.59
N ASN A 244 -10.44 -0.02 42.67
CA ASN A 244 -10.66 0.69 43.92
C ASN A 244 -9.60 1.77 44.15
N PHE A 245 -10.07 2.94 44.62
CA PHE A 245 -9.23 3.95 45.23
C PHE A 245 -8.70 3.43 46.57
N ASP A 246 -7.59 3.99 47.05
CA ASP A 246 -7.13 3.71 48.40
C ASP A 246 -8.16 4.22 49.41
N ALA A 247 -8.35 3.46 50.50
CA ALA A 247 -9.22 3.91 51.58
C ALA A 247 -8.67 5.21 52.19
N ILE A 248 -9.57 6.12 52.53
CA ILE A 248 -9.24 7.40 53.17
C ILE A 248 -9.88 7.46 54.55
N SER A 249 -9.22 8.14 55.48
CA SER A 249 -9.83 8.40 56.79
C SER A 249 -10.94 9.44 56.66
N LYS A 250 -12.03 9.29 57.42
CA LYS A 250 -13.09 10.32 57.52
C LYS A 250 -12.58 11.68 58.02
N THR A 251 -11.40 11.72 58.66
CA THR A 251 -10.75 12.95 59.12
C THR A 251 -9.57 13.39 58.25
N ILE A 252 -9.44 12.84 57.03
CA ILE A 252 -8.35 13.24 56.12
C ILE A 252 -8.45 14.72 55.78
N SER A 253 -7.31 15.44 55.84
CA SER A 253 -7.28 16.85 55.44
C SER A 253 -7.21 17.00 53.92
N ASN A 254 -7.71 18.13 53.41
CA ASN A 254 -7.64 18.44 51.98
C ASN A 254 -6.21 18.50 51.43
N GLN A 255 -5.24 18.86 52.28
CA GLN A 255 -3.82 18.91 51.92
C GLN A 255 -3.21 17.50 51.78
N ALA A 256 -3.65 16.55 52.62
CA ALA A 256 -3.18 15.17 52.60
C ALA A 256 -3.87 14.32 51.51
N ASN A 257 -5.10 14.66 51.13
CA ASN A 257 -5.86 13.96 50.10
C ASN A 257 -5.42 14.35 48.67
N ILE A 258 -4.35 13.73 48.19
CA ILE A 258 -3.78 13.97 46.85
C ILE A 258 -4.49 13.21 45.71
N GLY A 259 -5.51 12.40 46.04
CA GLY A 259 -6.25 11.58 45.09
C GLY A 259 -5.40 10.57 44.30
N LEU A 260 -6.05 9.93 43.33
CA LEU A 260 -5.45 8.93 42.45
C LEU A 260 -5.30 9.48 41.04
N ARG A 261 -4.16 9.26 40.38
CA ARG A 261 -3.99 9.62 38.97
C ARG A 261 -4.77 8.66 38.08
N VAL A 262 -5.31 9.15 36.98
CA VAL A 262 -6.06 8.34 36.01
C VAL A 262 -5.19 7.17 35.52
N ASN A 263 -3.92 7.38 35.16
CA ASN A 263 -3.03 6.27 34.77
C ASN A 263 -2.83 5.22 35.87
N GLN A 264 -2.82 5.60 37.15
CA GLN A 264 -2.74 4.64 38.26
C GLN A 264 -4.03 3.84 38.41
N MET A 265 -5.19 4.40 38.04
CA MET A 265 -6.44 3.62 37.97
C MET A 265 -6.32 2.48 36.95
N TYR A 266 -5.65 2.73 35.83
CA TYR A 266 -5.34 1.70 34.83
C TYR A 266 -4.39 0.63 35.36
N ASP A 267 -3.29 1.03 36.01
CA ASP A 267 -2.31 0.08 36.58
C ASP A 267 -2.95 -0.85 37.60
N ARG A 268 -3.87 -0.32 38.44
CA ARG A 268 -4.63 -1.11 39.41
C ARG A 268 -5.57 -2.12 38.76
N PHE A 269 -6.24 -1.75 37.68
CA PHE A 269 -7.10 -2.67 36.93
C PHE A 269 -6.27 -3.82 36.33
N ILE A 270 -5.10 -3.51 35.74
CA ILE A 270 -4.20 -4.52 35.19
C ILE A 270 -3.68 -5.44 36.31
N GLY A 271 -3.25 -4.86 37.43
CA GLY A 271 -2.78 -5.62 38.60
C GLY A 271 -3.85 -6.53 39.22
N ALA A 272 -5.14 -6.20 39.03
CA ALA A 272 -6.28 -7.01 39.48
C ALA A 272 -6.66 -8.15 38.50
N GLY A 273 -5.85 -8.38 37.45
CA GLY A 273 -6.12 -9.38 36.41
C GLY A 273 -7.00 -8.87 35.26
N GLY A 274 -7.31 -7.58 35.25
CA GLY A 274 -7.97 -6.91 34.13
C GLY A 274 -7.02 -6.65 32.96
N GLY A 275 -7.58 -6.41 31.78
CA GLY A 275 -6.84 -6.07 30.57
C GLY A 275 -7.54 -4.96 29.80
N PHE A 276 -6.76 -4.01 29.29
CA PHE A 276 -7.21 -2.98 28.35
C PHE A 276 -6.60 -3.27 26.99
N TYR A 277 -7.44 -3.24 25.96
CA TYR A 277 -7.02 -3.51 24.60
C TYR A 277 -7.52 -2.41 23.68
N ASP A 278 -6.57 -1.80 22.98
CA ASP A 278 -6.75 -0.78 21.97
C ASP A 278 -5.72 -1.08 20.89
N ALA A 279 -6.19 -1.28 19.67
CA ALA A 279 -5.38 -1.70 18.53
C ALA A 279 -4.44 -0.59 18.05
N ASP A 280 -4.79 0.69 18.26
CA ASP A 280 -4.02 1.83 17.79
C ASP A 280 -2.83 2.18 18.67
N GLY A 281 -2.76 1.61 19.88
CA GLY A 281 -1.71 1.84 20.85
C GLY A 281 -1.65 3.29 21.35
N VAL A 282 -2.57 3.68 22.25
CA VAL A 282 -2.64 5.08 22.74
C VAL A 282 -2.81 5.22 24.26
N THR A 283 -2.35 6.39 24.73
CA THR A 283 -2.48 6.99 26.05
C THR A 283 -3.92 6.92 26.60
N ARG A 284 -4.04 6.68 27.91
CA ARG A 284 -5.32 6.26 28.52
C ARG A 284 -5.95 7.37 29.36
N GLY A 285 -7.14 7.83 28.98
CA GLY A 285 -7.99 8.75 29.73
C GLY A 285 -9.28 8.07 30.19
N VAL A 286 -10.09 8.71 31.02
CA VAL A 286 -11.42 8.23 31.44
C VAL A 286 -12.49 9.22 31.06
N ALA A 287 -13.67 8.70 30.71
CA ALA A 287 -14.88 9.47 30.50
C ALA A 287 -15.87 9.15 31.61
N LEU A 288 -15.98 10.06 32.58
CA LEU A 288 -16.84 9.89 33.75
C LEU A 288 -18.31 9.99 33.34
N VAL A 289 -19.10 8.96 33.63
CA VAL A 289 -20.52 8.85 33.27
C VAL A 289 -21.45 8.82 34.47
N GLY A 290 -20.92 8.64 35.67
CA GLY A 290 -21.68 8.66 36.93
C GLY A 290 -20.74 8.95 38.10
N ILE A 291 -21.21 9.70 39.08
CA ILE A 291 -20.52 9.96 40.35
C ILE A 291 -21.54 9.92 41.48
N ASP A 292 -21.15 9.37 42.62
CA ASP A 292 -21.95 9.36 43.84
C ASP A 292 -21.52 10.48 44.79
N ASN A 293 -22.25 11.61 44.71
CA ASN A 293 -22.02 12.79 45.55
C ASN A 293 -23.02 12.86 46.74
N GLN A 294 -23.65 11.76 47.15
CA GLN A 294 -24.65 11.80 48.23
C GLN A 294 -24.06 12.18 49.58
N ASN A 295 -22.85 11.69 49.87
CA ASN A 295 -22.19 11.84 51.18
C ASN A 295 -20.82 12.54 51.08
N GLY A 296 -20.64 13.38 50.06
CA GLY A 296 -19.42 14.12 49.81
C GLY A 296 -19.35 14.58 48.35
N HIS A 297 -18.18 15.07 47.94
CA HIS A 297 -17.96 15.62 46.60
C HIS A 297 -16.75 14.98 45.95
N TRP A 298 -16.94 14.45 44.74
CA TRP A 298 -15.85 14.06 43.87
C TRP A 298 -15.22 15.29 43.20
N GLN A 299 -13.90 15.36 43.24
CA GLN A 299 -13.10 16.45 42.67
C GLN A 299 -12.05 15.91 41.72
N TYR A 300 -11.62 16.76 40.78
CA TYR A 300 -10.51 16.49 39.89
C TYR A 300 -9.43 17.58 39.98
N SER A 301 -8.22 17.23 39.56
CA SER A 301 -7.08 18.14 39.44
C SER A 301 -6.34 17.91 38.13
N LEU A 302 -5.93 19.00 37.48
CA LEU A 302 -5.18 19.00 36.22
C LEU A 302 -3.70 19.39 36.41
N ASP A 303 -3.33 19.81 37.61
CA ASP A 303 -2.04 20.44 37.95
C ASP A 303 -1.33 19.69 39.09
N ALA A 304 -1.40 18.36 39.04
CA ALA A 304 -0.74 17.47 39.98
C ALA A 304 -1.14 17.67 41.46
N ALA A 305 -2.42 17.90 41.73
CA ALA A 305 -3.03 18.13 43.04
C ALA A 305 -2.79 19.50 43.67
N ALA A 306 -2.32 20.50 42.89
CA ALA A 306 -2.17 21.87 43.37
C ALA A 306 -3.53 22.58 43.51
N THR A 307 -4.43 22.40 42.55
CA THR A 307 -5.81 22.88 42.61
C THR A 307 -6.81 21.75 42.41
N TRP A 308 -7.99 21.90 43.02
CA TRP A 308 -9.06 20.90 42.98
C TRP A 308 -10.39 21.56 42.64
N ILE A 309 -11.10 20.95 41.69
CA ILE A 309 -12.37 21.44 41.16
C ILE A 309 -13.40 20.32 41.29
N ASP A 310 -14.61 20.64 41.72
CA ASP A 310 -15.70 19.67 41.79
C ASP A 310 -15.99 19.10 40.39
N ILE A 311 -16.15 17.78 40.31
CA ILE A 311 -16.53 17.12 39.06
C ILE A 311 -17.96 17.57 38.72
N PRO A 312 -18.20 18.12 37.52
CA PRO A 312 -19.54 18.53 37.11
C PRO A 312 -20.53 17.37 37.07
N ILE A 313 -21.81 17.68 36.91
CA ILE A 313 -22.84 16.65 36.69
C ILE A 313 -22.52 15.87 35.41
N VAL A 314 -22.34 14.57 35.55
CA VAL A 314 -22.02 13.65 34.46
C VAL A 314 -23.16 12.67 34.17
N LYS A 315 -23.25 12.27 32.90
CA LYS A 315 -24.13 11.21 32.40
C LYS A 315 -23.58 10.68 31.08
N ALA A 316 -24.04 9.53 30.60
CA ALA A 316 -23.49 8.94 29.36
C ALA A 316 -23.58 9.85 28.10
N LYS A 317 -24.53 10.81 28.04
CA LYS A 317 -24.61 11.80 26.93
C LYS A 317 -23.77 13.06 27.16
N ARG A 318 -23.17 13.20 28.34
CA ARG A 318 -22.39 14.35 28.81
C ARG A 318 -21.37 13.84 29.81
N ALA A 319 -20.51 12.94 29.34
CA ALA A 319 -19.43 12.39 30.14
C ALA A 319 -18.33 13.42 30.28
N PHE A 320 -17.69 13.51 31.45
CA PHE A 320 -16.59 14.44 31.67
C PHE A 320 -15.24 13.74 31.46
N LEU A 321 -14.38 14.31 30.64
CA LEU A 321 -13.16 13.68 30.16
C LEU A 321 -11.94 14.07 30.99
N LEU A 322 -11.18 13.07 31.43
CA LEU A 322 -9.94 13.26 32.18
C LEU A 322 -8.83 12.38 31.59
N ASN A 323 -7.73 12.99 31.17
CA ASN A 323 -6.58 12.27 30.59
C ASN A 323 -5.72 11.56 31.66
N ALA A 324 -4.71 10.81 31.21
CA ALA A 324 -3.81 10.02 32.05
C ALA A 324 -3.16 10.77 33.23
N THR A 325 -2.87 12.06 33.07
CA THR A 325 -2.17 12.88 34.07
C THR A 325 -3.11 13.50 35.11
N SER A 326 -4.41 13.53 34.82
CA SER A 326 -5.41 14.08 35.73
C SER A 326 -5.53 13.24 36.99
N ARG A 327 -5.92 13.88 38.10
CA ARG A 327 -6.18 13.22 39.38
C ARG A 327 -7.64 13.32 39.75
N ILE A 328 -8.13 12.31 40.47
CA ILE A 328 -9.50 12.23 40.99
C ILE A 328 -9.42 11.95 42.48
N ARG A 329 -10.23 12.65 43.29
CA ARG A 329 -10.39 12.36 44.72
C ARG A 329 -11.84 12.48 45.15
N PHE A 330 -12.17 11.85 46.26
CA PHE A 330 -13.42 12.08 46.98
C PHE A 330 -13.14 12.88 48.25
N VAL A 331 -13.96 13.89 48.52
CA VAL A 331 -13.97 14.67 49.76
C VAL A 331 -15.24 14.30 50.53
N PRO A 332 -15.16 13.50 51.60
CA PRO A 332 -16.34 13.08 52.34
C PRO A 332 -16.97 14.24 53.13
N ASN A 333 -18.27 14.17 53.34
CA ASN A 333 -18.95 15.00 54.34
C ASN A 333 -18.41 14.68 55.74
N SER A 334 -18.55 15.63 56.68
CA SER A 334 -18.15 15.41 58.08
C SER A 334 -18.75 14.11 58.62
N ASP A 335 -17.91 13.31 59.26
CA ASP A 335 -18.28 12.07 59.94
C ASP A 335 -18.85 10.96 59.05
N PHE A 336 -18.80 11.09 57.72
CA PHE A 336 -19.19 10.01 56.83
C PHE A 336 -18.18 8.85 56.90
N THR A 337 -18.72 7.65 57.13
CA THR A 337 -18.01 6.37 56.97
C THR A 337 -18.86 5.52 56.03
N GLY A 338 -18.23 4.91 55.03
CA GLY A 338 -18.94 4.16 54.00
C GLY A 338 -18.22 4.19 52.67
N THR A 339 -18.95 3.87 51.61
CA THR A 339 -18.41 3.78 50.25
C THR A 339 -19.03 4.86 49.36
N SER A 340 -18.23 5.46 48.50
CA SER A 340 -18.69 6.27 47.37
C SER A 340 -18.10 5.72 46.07
N THR A 341 -18.77 5.96 44.95
CA THR A 341 -18.40 5.38 43.65
C THR A 341 -18.35 6.41 42.52
N ILE A 342 -17.55 6.09 41.50
CA ILE A 342 -17.60 6.72 40.18
C ILE A 342 -17.73 5.64 39.10
N SER A 343 -18.45 5.95 38.04
CA SER A 343 -18.56 5.10 36.85
C SER A 343 -17.98 5.81 35.64
N PHE A 344 -17.22 5.10 34.81
CA PHE A 344 -16.56 5.68 33.64
C PHE A 344 -16.46 4.70 32.46
N ALA A 345 -16.30 5.22 31.25
CA ALA A 345 -15.69 4.47 30.16
C ALA A 345 -14.22 4.85 30.02
N ILE A 346 -13.48 4.00 29.33
CA ILE A 346 -12.13 4.32 28.88
C ILE A 346 -12.24 5.25 27.69
N TRP A 347 -11.25 6.12 27.60
CA TRP A 347 -11.06 7.05 26.51
C TRP A 347 -9.62 6.89 26.00
N ASP A 348 -9.47 6.58 24.72
CA ASP A 348 -8.18 6.39 24.04
C ASP A 348 -7.47 7.71 23.67
N THR A 349 -8.11 8.85 23.92
CA THR A 349 -7.61 10.22 23.67
C THR A 349 -7.36 10.57 22.21
N THR A 350 -7.82 9.76 21.25
CA THR A 350 -7.62 10.02 19.82
C THR A 350 -8.51 11.14 19.29
N SER A 351 -9.57 11.47 20.02
CA SER A 351 -10.40 12.65 19.80
C SER A 351 -10.87 13.24 21.13
N GLU A 352 -11.43 14.45 21.06
CA GLU A 352 -11.82 15.28 22.21
C GLU A 352 -10.65 15.86 23.02
N SER A 353 -10.96 16.78 23.92
CA SER A 353 -9.94 17.49 24.73
C SER A 353 -10.07 17.15 26.22
N ASN A 354 -8.97 17.24 26.97
CA ASN A 354 -8.99 17.03 28.41
C ASN A 354 -9.90 18.06 29.11
N ALA A 355 -10.57 17.67 30.18
CA ALA A 355 -11.53 18.49 30.92
C ALA A 355 -12.68 19.06 30.07
N SER A 356 -13.13 18.28 29.07
CA SER A 356 -14.28 18.61 28.22
C SER A 356 -15.43 17.61 28.41
N PHE A 357 -16.55 17.84 27.71
CA PHE A 357 -17.71 16.95 27.74
C PHE A 357 -17.90 16.22 26.42
N ALA A 358 -18.21 14.92 26.48
CA ALA A 358 -18.49 14.12 25.29
C ALA A 358 -19.71 13.21 25.46
N ASN A 359 -20.28 12.79 24.32
CA ASN A 359 -21.31 11.75 24.27
C ASN A 359 -20.64 10.39 24.03
N VAL A 360 -20.70 9.53 25.04
CA VAL A 360 -20.00 8.23 25.03
C VAL A 360 -20.93 7.07 24.68
N LEU A 361 -22.15 7.34 24.20
CA LEU A 361 -23.11 6.30 23.79
C LEU A 361 -22.84 5.74 22.39
N SER A 362 -21.90 6.32 21.63
CA SER A 362 -21.50 5.78 20.34
C SER A 362 -21.01 4.34 20.51
N LYS A 363 -21.54 3.44 19.68
CA LYS A 363 -21.08 2.04 19.58
C LYS A 363 -20.32 1.80 18.28
N SER A 364 -19.85 2.86 17.62
CA SER A 364 -18.98 2.70 16.45
C SER A 364 -17.74 1.93 16.85
N ARG A 365 -17.24 1.06 15.99
CA ARG A 365 -15.90 0.47 16.16
C ARG A 365 -14.83 1.54 16.22
N THR A 366 -15.08 2.71 15.65
CA THR A 366 -14.18 3.88 15.67
C THR A 366 -14.46 4.87 16.79
N SER A 367 -15.25 4.48 17.79
CA SER A 367 -15.54 5.33 18.95
C SER A 367 -14.25 5.51 19.76
N PRO A 368 -13.93 6.73 20.22
CA PRO A 368 -12.79 6.93 21.12
C PRO A 368 -13.04 6.38 22.54
N PHE A 369 -14.25 5.85 22.78
CA PHE A 369 -14.74 5.43 24.09
C PHE A 369 -15.13 3.97 24.11
N SER A 370 -14.79 3.29 25.20
CA SER A 370 -15.21 1.91 25.42
C SER A 370 -16.73 1.77 25.58
N SER A 371 -17.29 0.70 25.02
CA SER A 371 -18.71 0.36 25.22
C SER A 371 -19.00 -0.08 26.65
N THR A 372 -18.03 -0.73 27.29
CA THR A 372 -18.13 -1.21 28.68
C THR A 372 -17.92 -0.06 29.66
N ARG A 373 -18.67 -0.08 30.76
CA ARG A 373 -18.51 0.86 31.88
C ARG A 373 -17.86 0.17 33.04
N ILE A 374 -16.90 0.84 33.65
CA ILE A 374 -16.23 0.42 34.87
C ILE A 374 -16.81 1.25 36.01
N THR A 375 -17.00 0.62 37.17
CA THR A 375 -17.28 1.34 38.42
C THR A 375 -16.09 1.19 39.34
N ALA A 376 -15.62 2.33 39.85
CA ALA A 376 -14.59 2.41 40.86
C ALA A 376 -15.18 2.89 42.18
N ALA A 377 -14.68 2.34 43.30
CA ALA A 377 -15.15 2.68 44.63
C ALA A 377 -14.03 3.23 45.51
N ILE A 378 -14.38 4.08 46.46
CA ILE A 378 -13.53 4.52 47.56
C ILE A 378 -14.22 4.24 48.89
N ASN A 379 -13.47 3.72 49.84
CA ASN A 379 -13.95 3.50 51.21
C ASN A 379 -13.44 4.60 52.13
N VAL A 380 -14.35 5.17 52.91
CA VAL A 380 -14.08 6.15 53.96
C VAL A 380 -14.19 5.44 55.29
N ILE A 381 -13.09 5.40 56.05
CA ILE A 381 -12.95 4.66 57.32
C ILE A 381 -12.77 5.57 58.53
#